data_AF-A0A2A4MLI0-F1
#
_entry.id   AF-A0A2A4MLI0-F1
#
_cell.length_a   1.000
_cell.length_b   1.000
_cell.length_c   1.000
_cell.angle_alpha   90.00
_cell.angle_beta   90.00
_cell.angle_gamma   90.00
#
_symmetry.space_group_name_H-M   'P 1'
#
loop_
_entity.id
_entity.type
_entity.pdbx_description
1 polymer ?
#
loop_
_entity_poly.entity_id
_entity_poly.type
_entity_poly.pdbx_seq_one_letter_code
_entity_poly.pdbx_strand_id
1 'polypeptide(L)'
;MKIQGLLDASYEASGKASDLSRQLAFAGIAIIWLFRVGGQSGGVQFSEELLVPLYCFVAGLTLDLGQYVYKAIVWSALNWYHWRKHKSNQADVDVSGYFNAPTHILFWGKVALIAYGYILLLGYIRLQL
;
A
#
# COMPACT_ATOMS: atom_id res chain seq x y z
N MET A 1 -16.66 24.12 -5.33
CA MET A 1 -16.32 23.08 -4.34
C MET A 1 -15.61 23.76 -3.17
N LYS A 2 -15.93 23.44 -1.91
CA LYS A 2 -15.26 24.02 -0.73
C LYS A 2 -13.92 23.29 -0.48
N ILE A 3 -12.97 23.93 0.19
CA ILE A 3 -11.65 23.33 0.53
C ILE A 3 -11.84 22.03 1.32
N GLN A 4 -12.77 22.01 2.28
CA GLN A 4 -13.12 20.79 3.01
C GLN A 4 -13.56 19.66 2.06
N GLY A 5 -14.39 19.97 1.07
CA GLY A 5 -14.83 18.97 0.08
C GLY A 5 -13.69 18.41 -0.78
N LEU A 6 -12.65 19.20 -1.06
CA LEU A 6 -11.45 18.70 -1.75
C LEU A 6 -10.66 17.71 -0.88
N LEU A 7 -10.56 17.99 0.43
CA LEU A 7 -9.90 17.10 1.39
C LEU A 7 -10.68 15.78 1.54
N ASP A 8 -12.00 15.87 1.68
CA ASP A 8 -12.86 14.70 1.82
C ASP A 8 -12.75 13.78 0.59
N ALA A 9 -12.82 14.37 -0.63
CA ALA A 9 -12.65 13.62 -1.87
C ALA A 9 -11.26 12.97 -1.99
N SER A 10 -10.21 13.66 -1.53
CA SER A 10 -8.84 13.11 -1.53
C SER A 10 -8.70 11.94 -0.55
N TYR A 11 -9.31 12.03 0.65
CA TYR A 11 -9.31 10.93 1.61
C TYR A 11 -10.10 9.72 1.13
N GLU A 12 -11.25 9.94 0.48
CA GLU A 12 -12.02 8.87 -0.14
C GLU A 12 -11.22 8.16 -1.25
N ALA A 13 -10.65 8.95 -2.18
CA ALA A 13 -9.88 8.42 -3.29
C ALA A 13 -8.62 7.66 -2.82
N SER A 14 -7.88 8.19 -1.84
CA SER A 14 -6.68 7.53 -1.29
C SER A 14 -7.01 6.27 -0.48
N GLY A 15 -8.15 6.26 0.22
CA GLY A 15 -8.68 5.06 0.86
C GLY A 15 -8.98 3.98 -0.19
N LYS A 16 -9.75 4.34 -1.21
CA LYS A 16 -10.09 3.41 -2.30
C LYS A 16 -8.86 2.92 -3.06
N ALA A 17 -7.89 3.78 -3.32
CA ALA A 17 -6.63 3.42 -3.97
C ALA A 17 -5.86 2.37 -3.16
N SER A 18 -5.80 2.51 -1.83
CA SER A 18 -5.15 1.53 -0.95
C SER A 18 -5.83 0.16 -1.01
N ASP A 19 -7.16 0.14 -1.05
CA ASP A 19 -7.94 -1.11 -1.20
C ASP A 19 -7.64 -1.80 -2.52
N LEU A 20 -7.65 -1.03 -3.62
CA LEU A 20 -7.34 -1.54 -4.96
C LEU A 20 -5.88 -2.01 -5.05
N SER A 21 -4.93 -1.29 -4.47
CA SER A 21 -3.52 -1.69 -4.39
C SER A 21 -3.36 -3.05 -3.72
N ARG A 22 -4.03 -3.30 -2.58
CA ARG A 22 -4.00 -4.61 -1.92
C ARG A 22 -4.58 -5.72 -2.79
N GLN A 23 -5.74 -5.47 -3.41
CA GLN A 23 -6.37 -6.44 -4.32
C GLN A 23 -5.46 -6.78 -5.51
N LEU A 24 -4.85 -5.77 -6.11
CA LEU A 24 -3.87 -5.91 -7.19
C LEU A 24 -2.64 -6.69 -6.74
N ALA A 25 -2.07 -6.40 -5.57
CA ALA A 25 -0.92 -7.15 -5.06
C ALA A 25 -1.25 -8.64 -4.87
N PHE A 26 -2.40 -8.97 -4.27
CA PHE A 26 -2.83 -10.37 -4.12
C PHE A 26 -3.11 -11.05 -5.46
N ALA A 27 -3.75 -10.35 -6.41
CA ALA A 27 -3.98 -10.88 -7.75
C ALA A 27 -2.66 -11.13 -8.50
N GLY A 28 -1.69 -10.21 -8.41
CA GLY A 28 -0.36 -10.37 -8.98
C GLY A 28 0.39 -11.57 -8.39
N ILE A 29 0.36 -11.74 -7.06
CA ILE A 29 0.93 -12.92 -6.38
C ILE A 29 0.25 -14.21 -6.87
N ALA A 30 -1.08 -14.21 -7.00
CA ALA A 30 -1.83 -15.36 -7.50
C ALA A 30 -1.44 -15.73 -8.95
N ILE A 31 -1.28 -14.73 -9.82
CA ILE A 31 -0.82 -14.94 -11.20
C ILE A 31 0.58 -15.57 -11.22
N ILE A 32 1.52 -15.06 -10.41
CA ILE A 32 2.87 -15.63 -10.30
C ILE A 32 2.81 -17.10 -9.85
N TRP A 33 1.92 -17.43 -8.92
CA TRP A 33 1.72 -18.80 -8.47
C TRP A 33 1.16 -19.74 -9.54
N LEU A 34 0.34 -19.25 -10.48
CA LEU A 34 -0.13 -20.05 -11.61
C LEU A 34 1.04 -20.46 -12.51
N PHE A 35 2.02 -19.58 -12.73
CA PHE A 35 3.22 -19.87 -13.51
C PHE A 35 4.22 -20.81 -12.80
N ARG A 36 4.07 -21.04 -11.49
CA ARG A 36 4.99 -21.88 -10.68
C ARG A 36 4.84 -23.39 -10.90
N VAL A 37 3.71 -23.90 -11.40
CA VAL A 37 3.34 -25.34 -11.33
C VAL A 37 3.99 -26.21 -12.42
N GLY A 38 5.27 -25.96 -12.73
CA GLY A 38 5.93 -26.57 -13.88
C GLY A 38 6.86 -27.76 -13.66
N GLY A 39 7.03 -28.22 -12.43
CA GLY A 39 8.25 -28.94 -12.06
C GLY A 39 8.34 -30.45 -12.29
N GLN A 40 7.28 -31.18 -12.67
CA GLN A 40 7.37 -32.65 -12.81
C GLN A 40 6.61 -33.26 -14.00
N SER A 41 5.86 -32.46 -14.78
CA SER A 41 5.14 -32.94 -15.96
C SER A 41 4.78 -31.78 -16.92
N GLY A 42 5.80 -31.06 -17.40
CA GLY A 42 5.63 -30.08 -18.47
C GLY A 42 5.09 -28.71 -18.05
N GLY A 43 5.77 -28.03 -17.13
CA GLY A 43 5.58 -26.57 -17.06
C GLY A 43 6.86 -25.80 -16.76
N VAL A 44 6.69 -24.49 -16.72
CA VAL A 44 7.77 -23.51 -16.66
C VAL A 44 8.54 -23.66 -15.34
N GLN A 45 9.86 -23.93 -15.42
CA GLN A 45 10.75 -23.83 -14.25
C GLN A 45 10.61 -22.44 -13.64
N PHE A 46 10.65 -22.35 -12.31
CA PHE A 46 10.52 -21.09 -11.58
C PHE A 46 11.54 -20.07 -12.11
N SER A 47 11.11 -19.20 -13.02
CA SER A 47 12.00 -18.23 -13.63
C SER A 47 12.35 -17.20 -12.58
N GLU A 48 13.64 -16.99 -12.36
CA GLU A 48 14.14 -15.94 -11.47
C GLU A 48 13.55 -14.56 -11.82
N GLU A 49 13.10 -14.38 -13.07
CA GLU A 49 12.41 -13.18 -13.54
C GLU A 49 11.07 -12.91 -12.82
N LEU A 50 10.39 -13.93 -12.30
CA LEU A 50 9.15 -13.77 -11.52
C LEU A 50 9.40 -13.43 -10.04
N LEU A 51 10.63 -13.56 -9.55
CA LEU A 51 10.97 -13.18 -8.17
C LEU A 51 10.88 -11.68 -7.96
N VAL A 52 11.37 -10.89 -8.93
CA VAL A 52 11.35 -9.42 -8.82
C VAL A 52 9.92 -8.88 -8.67
N PRO A 53 8.93 -9.21 -9.55
CA PRO A 53 7.56 -8.74 -9.35
C PRO A 53 6.94 -9.28 -8.05
N LEU A 54 7.28 -10.51 -7.63
CA LEU A 54 6.84 -11.05 -6.34
C LEU A 54 7.34 -10.19 -5.16
N TYR A 55 8.63 -9.85 -5.15
CA TYR A 55 9.21 -8.96 -4.14
C TYR A 55 8.54 -7.59 -4.16
N CYS A 56 8.23 -7.03 -5.33
CA CYS A 56 7.51 -5.76 -5.44
C CYS A 56 6.12 -5.83 -4.78
N PHE A 57 5.35 -6.90 -5.01
CA PHE A 57 4.02 -7.05 -4.39
C PHE A 57 4.11 -7.22 -2.87
N VAL A 58 5.03 -8.05 -2.38
CA VAL A 58 5.23 -8.27 -0.94
C VAL A 58 5.72 -7.00 -0.24
N ALA A 59 6.70 -6.31 -0.83
CA ALA A 59 7.19 -5.04 -0.30
C ALA A 59 6.08 -3.97 -0.31
N GLY A 60 5.28 -3.90 -1.39
CA GLY A 60 4.11 -3.01 -1.47
C GLY A 60 3.08 -3.27 -0.37
N LEU A 61 2.75 -4.54 -0.11
CA LEU A 61 1.86 -4.92 1.01
C LEU A 61 2.45 -4.60 2.39
N THR A 62 3.77 -4.72 2.54
CA THR A 62 4.47 -4.37 3.78
C THR A 62 4.40 -2.87 4.04
N LEU A 63 4.61 -2.04 3.02
CA LEU A 63 4.45 -0.60 3.12
C LEU A 63 2.98 -0.20 3.36
N ASP A 64 2.01 -0.92 2.77
CA ASP A 64 0.58 -0.72 3.03
C ASP A 64 0.26 -0.95 4.52
N LEU A 65 0.67 -2.09 5.08
CA LEU A 65 0.48 -2.37 6.50
C LEU A 65 1.20 -1.33 7.37
N GLY A 66 2.46 -1.01 7.04
CA GLY A 66 3.25 -0.01 7.75
C GLY A 66 2.59 1.36 7.78
N GLN A 67 1.95 1.79 6.67
CA GLN A 67 1.23 3.05 6.59
C GLN A 67 0.09 3.12 7.62
N TYR A 68 -0.75 2.09 7.68
CA TYR A 68 -1.90 2.05 8.59
C TYR A 68 -1.48 1.87 10.05
N VAL A 69 -0.44 1.07 10.31
CA VAL A 69 0.14 0.90 11.65
C VAL A 69 0.72 2.22 12.15
N TYR A 70 1.54 2.90 11.35
CA TYR A 70 2.11 4.20 11.71
C TYR A 70 1.01 5.22 12.00
N LYS A 71 -0.01 5.31 11.13
CA LYS A 71 -1.17 6.19 11.33
C LYS A 71 -1.86 5.87 12.66
N ALA A 72 -2.15 4.60 12.95
CA ALA A 72 -2.80 4.20 14.20
C ALA A 72 -1.97 4.59 15.44
N ILE A 73 -0.65 4.37 15.43
CA ILE A 73 0.24 4.70 16.55
C ILE A 73 0.28 6.20 16.79
N VAL A 74 0.54 7.00 15.74
CA VAL A 74 0.70 8.46 15.87
C VAL A 74 -0.58 9.12 16.34
N TRP A 75 -1.73 8.79 15.74
CA TRP A 75 -3.00 9.40 16.14
C TRP A 75 -3.43 8.95 17.54
N SER A 76 -3.16 7.70 17.94
CA SER A 76 -3.42 7.23 19.32
C SER A 76 -2.53 7.95 20.34
N ALA A 77 -1.25 8.14 20.03
CA ALA A 77 -0.30 8.82 20.91
C ALA A 77 -0.64 10.31 21.07
N LEU A 78 -0.97 11.00 19.96
CA LEU A 78 -1.42 12.39 19.99
C LEU A 78 -2.72 12.54 20.77
N ASN A 79 -3.70 11.68 20.51
CA ASN A 79 -4.97 11.69 21.26
C ASN A 79 -4.73 11.54 22.77
N TRP A 80 -3.88 10.59 23.17
CA TRP A 80 -3.54 10.39 24.57
C TRP A 80 -2.81 11.59 25.20
N TYR A 81 -1.86 12.20 24.47
CA TYR A 81 -1.15 13.40 24.91
C TYR A 81 -2.09 14.59 25.12
N HIS A 82 -2.96 14.88 24.15
CA HIS A 82 -3.91 16.00 24.25
C HIS A 82 -5.04 15.73 25.25
N TRP A 83 -5.54 14.50 25.33
CA TRP A 83 -6.49 14.10 26.36
C TRP A 83 -5.95 14.35 27.77
N ARG A 84 -4.67 14.00 28.02
CA ARG A 84 -4.02 14.29 29.32
C ARG A 84 -3.91 15.78 29.61
N LYS A 85 -3.66 16.61 28.60
CA LYS A 85 -3.48 18.07 28.75
C LYS A 85 -4.80 18.80 28.95
N HIS A 86 -5.84 18.45 28.20
CA HIS A 86 -7.11 19.20 28.18
C HIS A 86 -8.21 18.53 28.99
N LYS A 87 -8.13 17.21 29.25
CA LYS A 87 -9.15 16.38 29.92
C LYS A 87 -10.57 16.58 29.36
N SER A 88 -10.67 16.97 28.10
CA SER A 88 -11.90 17.25 27.39
C SER A 88 -11.81 16.67 25.98
N ASN A 89 -12.88 16.02 25.54
CA ASN A 89 -13.00 15.46 24.19
C ASN A 89 -13.38 16.52 23.14
N GLN A 90 -13.71 17.74 23.58
CA GLN A 90 -14.14 18.84 22.71
C GLN A 90 -13.08 19.96 22.62
N ALA A 91 -11.88 19.74 23.17
CA ALA A 91 -10.82 20.71 23.03
C ALA A 91 -10.33 20.73 21.58
N ASP A 92 -10.32 21.91 20.96
CA ASP A 92 -9.71 22.09 19.64
C ASP A 92 -8.19 21.93 19.77
N VAL A 93 -7.64 21.01 18.98
CA VAL A 93 -6.22 20.69 18.97
C VAL A 93 -5.68 20.92 17.56
N ASP A 94 -4.69 21.81 17.46
CA ASP A 94 -3.93 21.97 16.24
C ASP A 94 -2.76 20.95 16.23
N VAL A 95 -2.79 20.04 15.26
CA VAL A 95 -1.76 19.02 15.06
C VAL A 95 -0.96 19.39 13.82
N SER A 96 0.36 19.48 13.98
CA SER A 96 1.25 19.80 12.87
C SER A 96 1.16 18.77 11.73
N GLY A 97 1.12 19.26 10.49
CA GLY A 97 1.06 18.41 9.29
C GLY A 97 2.27 17.48 9.08
N TYR A 98 3.40 17.72 9.75
CA TYR A 98 4.60 16.88 9.64
C TYR A 98 4.34 15.42 10.05
N PHE A 99 3.41 15.17 10.97
CA PHE A 99 3.04 13.82 11.38
C PHE A 99 2.44 12.98 10.25
N ASN A 100 1.84 13.62 9.23
CA ASN A 100 1.24 12.93 8.09
C ASN A 100 2.24 12.64 6.97
N ALA A 101 3.41 13.29 6.94
CA ALA A 101 4.38 13.11 5.87
C ALA A 101 4.84 11.65 5.70
N PRO A 102 5.18 10.90 6.77
CA PRO A 102 5.55 9.48 6.63
C PRO A 102 4.42 8.62 6.07
N THR A 103 3.16 8.89 6.46
CA THR A 103 1.98 8.20 5.92
C THR A 103 1.88 8.38 4.40
N HIS A 104 2.11 9.60 3.89
CA HIS A 104 2.09 9.86 2.45
C HIS A 104 3.27 9.23 1.70
N ILE A 105 4.46 9.22 2.29
CA ILE A 105 5.64 8.55 1.70
C ILE A 105 5.36 7.05 1.55
N LEU A 106 4.84 6.40 2.60
CA LEU A 106 4.49 4.98 2.56
C LEU A 106 3.37 4.70 1.53
N PHE A 107 2.37 5.59 1.44
CA PHE A 107 1.29 5.49 0.47
C PHE A 107 1.79 5.56 -0.98
N TRP A 108 2.66 6.51 -1.33
CA TRP A 108 3.17 6.59 -2.70
C TRP A 108 4.18 5.48 -2.99
N GLY A 109 5.00 5.10 -2.01
CA GLY A 109 5.95 4.00 -2.12
C GLY A 109 5.26 2.67 -2.45
N LYS A 110 4.18 2.31 -1.73
CA LYS A 110 3.45 1.06 -2.01
C LYS A 110 2.82 1.07 -3.41
N VAL A 111 2.24 2.19 -3.84
CA VAL A 111 1.59 2.32 -5.15
C VAL A 111 2.62 2.15 -6.26
N ALA A 112 3.79 2.80 -6.13
CA ALA A 112 4.89 2.68 -7.08
C ALA A 112 5.41 1.23 -7.17
N LEU A 113 5.59 0.55 -6.04
CA LEU A 113 6.03 -0.86 -6.02
C LEU A 113 5.03 -1.78 -6.71
N ILE A 114 3.73 -1.64 -6.41
CA ILE A 114 2.70 -2.49 -7.03
C ILE A 114 2.61 -2.22 -8.54
N ALA A 115 2.64 -0.96 -8.96
CA ALA A 115 2.65 -0.60 -10.38
C ALA A 115 3.89 -1.18 -11.09
N TYR A 116 5.07 -1.05 -10.48
CA TYR A 116 6.30 -1.61 -11.03
C TYR A 116 6.27 -3.14 -11.13
N GLY A 117 5.76 -3.82 -10.09
CA GLY A 117 5.55 -5.26 -10.11
C GLY A 117 4.65 -5.72 -11.26
N TYR A 118 3.59 -4.96 -11.56
CA TYR A 118 2.74 -5.24 -12.73
C TYR A 118 3.43 -4.99 -14.06
N ILE A 119 4.25 -3.95 -14.19
CA ILE A 119 5.02 -3.69 -15.41
C ILE A 119 5.95 -4.88 -15.71
N LEU A 120 6.66 -5.38 -14.68
CA LEU A 120 7.54 -6.53 -14.82
C LEU A 120 6.77 -7.82 -15.16
N LEU A 121 5.66 -8.07 -14.46
CA LEU A 121 4.83 -9.25 -14.71
C LEU A 121 4.25 -9.25 -16.14
N LEU A 122 3.78 -8.09 -16.63
CA LEU A 122 3.31 -7.95 -18.01
C LEU A 122 4.45 -8.13 -19.02
N GLY A 123 5.65 -7.63 -18.73
CA GLY A 123 6.84 -7.85 -19.54
C GLY A 123 7.16 -9.34 -19.68
N TYR A 124 7.16 -10.08 -18.57
CA TYR A 124 7.36 -11.52 -18.55
C TYR A 124 6.32 -12.27 -19.39
N ILE A 125 5.04 -11.96 -19.20
CA ILE A 125 3.95 -12.60 -19.96
C ILE A 125 4.11 -12.35 -21.46
N ARG A 126 4.50 -11.13 -21.88
CA ARG A 126 4.74 -10.81 -23.29
C ARG A 126 5.91 -11.56 -23.91
N LEU A 127 6.95 -11.86 -23.14
CA LEU A 127 8.10 -12.62 -23.63
C LEU A 127 7.80 -14.12 -23.82
N GLN A 128 6.73 -14.62 -23.21
CA GLN A 128 6.31 -16.03 -23.31
C GLN A 128 5.24 -16.30 -24.38
N LEU A 129 4.62 -15.24 -24.94
CA LEU A 129 3.69 -15.31 -26.07
C LEU A 129 4.44 -15.25 -27.40
#